data_AF-A0A7V9R672-F1
#
_entry.id   AF-A0A7V9R672-F1
#
_cell.length_a   1.000
_cell.length_b   1.000
_cell.length_c   1.000
_cell.angle_alpha   90.00
_cell.angle_beta   90.00
_cell.angle_gamma   90.00
#
_symmetry.space_group_name_H-M   'P 1'
#
loop_
_entity.id
_entity.type
_entity.pdbx_description
1 polymer ?
#
loop_
_entity_poly.entity_id
_entity_poly.type
_entity_poly.pdbx_seq_one_letter_code
_entity_poly.pdbx_strand_id
1 'polypeptide(L)'
;MALSAVVLLAGCAGGVTAERSTGGFAQGDYAITVVAPGERVPAPDLSGQTVAGGQVSLTDFAGKTVLVNVWGPWCVPCREEVDDLVAAR
;
A
#
# COMPACT_ATOMS: atom_id res chain seq x y z
N MET A 1 -13.09 -59.72 -23.88
CA MET A 1 -13.50 -58.80 -22.80
C MET A 1 -12.27 -58.30 -22.09
N ALA A 2 -11.85 -57.08 -22.38
CA ALA A 2 -11.03 -56.18 -21.55
C ALA A 2 -10.46 -55.09 -22.46
N LEU A 3 -11.36 -54.27 -23.02
CA LEU A 3 -10.98 -53.01 -23.63
C LEU A 3 -10.96 -51.95 -22.51
N SER A 4 -9.89 -51.15 -22.52
CA SER A 4 -9.90 -49.74 -22.13
C SER A 4 -10.03 -49.42 -20.63
N ALA A 5 -8.89 -49.11 -20.01
CA ALA A 5 -8.83 -48.15 -18.90
C ALA A 5 -7.46 -47.44 -18.92
N VAL A 6 -7.12 -46.80 -20.04
CA VAL A 6 -6.08 -45.78 -20.08
C VAL A 6 -6.76 -44.54 -20.64
N VAL A 7 -7.06 -43.60 -19.74
CA VAL A 7 -7.26 -42.15 -19.93
C VAL A 7 -8.00 -41.70 -18.68
N LEU A 8 -7.33 -40.87 -17.88
CA LEU A 8 -7.87 -39.66 -17.23
C LEU A 8 -6.72 -39.05 -16.39
N LEU A 9 -5.64 -38.66 -17.06
CA LEU A 9 -4.75 -37.60 -16.58
C LEU A 9 -5.28 -36.27 -17.15
N ALA A 10 -6.49 -35.88 -16.74
CA ALA A 10 -6.95 -34.52 -16.88
C ALA A 10 -6.32 -33.74 -15.72
N GLY A 11 -5.13 -33.20 -15.95
CA GLY A 11 -4.54 -32.22 -15.06
C GLY A 11 -5.51 -31.05 -14.89
N CYS A 12 -5.81 -30.68 -13.65
CA CYS A 12 -6.40 -29.39 -13.35
C CYS A 12 -5.38 -28.30 -13.67
N ALA A 13 -5.23 -27.95 -14.95
CA ALA A 13 -4.73 -26.64 -15.34
C ALA A 13 -5.86 -25.61 -15.13
N GLY A 14 -6.33 -25.50 -13.89
CA GLY A 14 -7.02 -24.30 -13.44
C GLY A 14 -5.95 -23.22 -13.38
N GLY A 15 -6.09 -22.20 -14.22
CA GLY A 15 -5.14 -21.11 -14.32
C GLY A 15 -4.76 -20.60 -12.94
N VAL A 16 -3.47 -20.59 -12.66
CA VAL A 16 -2.89 -19.78 -11.59
C VAL A 16 -3.10 -18.32 -11.97
N THR A 17 -4.26 -17.75 -11.65
CA THR A 17 -4.23 -16.34 -11.23
C THR A 17 -3.48 -16.37 -9.91
N ALA A 18 -2.20 -16.02 -9.98
CA ALA A 18 -1.45 -15.62 -8.81
C ALA A 18 -2.13 -14.36 -8.25
N GLU A 19 -3.24 -14.53 -7.54
CA GLU A 19 -3.60 -13.59 -6.50
C GLU A 19 -2.45 -13.69 -5.50
N ARG A 20 -1.57 -12.69 -5.58
CA ARG A 20 -0.57 -12.43 -4.55
C ARG A 20 -1.34 -11.92 -3.32
N SER A 21 -2.15 -12.80 -2.73
CA SER A 21 -2.81 -12.60 -1.46
C SER A 21 -1.76 -12.81 -0.38
N THR A 22 -0.87 -11.83 -0.24
CA THR A 22 -0.07 -11.62 0.97
C THR A 22 -1.01 -11.13 2.08
N GLY A 23 -1.75 -12.09 2.65
CA GLY A 23 -2.45 -12.00 3.93
C GLY A 23 -3.63 -11.04 3.99
N GLY A 24 -4.86 -11.49 3.78
CA GLY A 24 -6.06 -11.01 4.47
C GLY A 24 -6.43 -9.51 4.50
N PHE A 25 -5.70 -8.61 3.83
CA PHE A 25 -6.05 -7.19 3.74
C PHE A 25 -7.01 -6.99 2.57
N ALA A 26 -8.08 -6.23 2.79
CA ALA A 26 -8.95 -5.79 1.72
C ALA A 26 -8.14 -4.87 0.80
N GLN A 27 -7.69 -5.40 -0.31
CA GLN A 27 -7.03 -4.65 -1.35
C GLN A 27 -8.08 -3.78 -2.02
N GLY A 28 -8.06 -2.48 -1.73
CA GLY A 28 -8.91 -1.51 -2.43
C GLY A 28 -8.58 -1.46 -3.92
N ASP A 29 -9.39 -0.77 -4.68
CA ASP A 29 -9.26 -0.51 -6.13
C ASP A 29 -8.03 0.35 -6.51
N TYR A 30 -7.13 0.63 -5.56
CA TYR A 30 -5.90 1.40 -5.75
C TYR A 30 -6.12 2.72 -6.51
N ALA A 31 -7.16 3.47 -6.11
CA ALA A 31 -7.41 4.78 -6.68
C ALA A 31 -6.32 5.77 -6.24
N ILE A 32 -5.42 6.12 -7.17
CA ILE A 32 -4.47 7.22 -7.00
C ILE A 32 -5.17 8.51 -7.44
N THR A 33 -5.37 9.43 -6.50
CA THR A 33 -5.88 10.76 -6.81
C THR A 33 -4.71 11.70 -7.09
N VAL A 34 -4.55 12.10 -8.35
CA VAL A 34 -3.56 13.12 -8.75
C VAL A 34 -4.28 14.44 -8.97
N VAL A 35 -3.97 15.44 -8.14
CA VAL A 35 -4.54 16.79 -8.29
C VAL A 35 -3.70 17.60 -9.28
N ALA A 36 -4.34 18.12 -10.32
CA ALA A 36 -3.70 18.97 -11.32
C ALA A 36 -3.12 20.24 -10.67
N PRO A 37 -1.98 20.79 -11.13
CA PRO A 37 -1.33 21.92 -10.48
C PRO A 37 -2.23 23.14 -10.18
N GLY A 38 -3.17 23.46 -11.08
CA GLY A 38 -4.11 24.58 -10.91
C GLY A 38 -5.29 24.30 -9.98
N GLU A 39 -5.48 23.05 -9.56
CA GLU A 39 -6.58 22.61 -8.68
C GLU A 39 -6.08 22.29 -7.26
N ARG A 40 -4.76 22.37 -7.03
CA ARG A 40 -4.17 22.14 -5.71
C ARG A 40 -4.50 23.30 -4.77
N VAL A 41 -5.06 22.96 -3.62
CA VAL A 41 -5.22 23.90 -2.50
C VAL A 41 -4.00 23.86 -1.59
N PRO A 42 -3.77 24.89 -0.76
CA PRO A 42 -2.77 24.83 0.29
C PRO A 42 -2.94 23.57 1.16
N ALA A 43 -1.83 22.97 1.57
CA ALA A 43 -1.85 21.87 2.52
C ALA A 43 -2.56 22.32 3.82
N PRO A 44 -3.30 21.43 4.48
CA PRO A 44 -3.95 21.75 5.75
C PRO A 44 -2.91 22.10 6.81
N ASP A 45 -3.30 22.91 7.79
CA ASP A 45 -2.50 23.08 8.99
C ASP A 45 -2.55 21.78 9.79
N LEU A 46 -1.41 21.10 9.85
CA LEU A 46 -1.25 19.84 10.57
C LEU A 46 -0.12 20.01 11.57
N SER A 47 -0.50 19.95 12.85
CA SER A 47 0.41 19.96 13.99
C SER A 47 -0.09 19.02 15.07
N GLY A 48 0.82 18.52 15.90
CA GLY A 48 0.48 17.57 16.95
C GLY A 48 1.64 17.19 17.83
N GLN A 49 1.34 16.48 18.92
CA GLN A 49 2.36 15.89 19.78
C GLN A 49 2.90 14.62 19.13
N THR A 50 4.22 14.44 19.13
CA THR A 50 4.82 13.21 18.59
C THR A 50 4.77 12.08 19.62
N VAL A 51 4.86 10.83 19.15
CA VAL A 51 4.97 9.66 20.02
C VAL A 51 6.27 9.62 20.84
N ALA A 52 7.30 10.34 20.41
CA ALA A 52 8.56 10.51 21.15
C ALA A 52 8.51 11.69 22.15
N GLY A 53 7.37 12.38 22.25
CA GLY A 53 7.24 13.65 22.97
C GLY A 53 7.60 14.85 22.10
N GLY A 54 7.29 16.05 22.59
CA GLY A 54 7.46 17.29 21.84
C GLY A 54 6.36 17.55 20.80
N GLN A 55 6.44 18.71 20.15
CA GLN A 55 5.48 19.20 19.17
C GLN A 55 6.08 19.12 17.76
N VAL A 56 5.26 18.79 16.77
CA VAL A 56 5.61 18.88 15.34
C VAL A 56 4.54 19.68 14.59
N SER A 57 4.96 20.40 13.56
CA SER A 57 4.09 21.09 12.60
C SER A 57 4.62 20.91 11.17
N LEU A 58 3.74 20.90 10.16
CA LEU A 58 4.17 20.93 8.75
C LEU A 58 5.01 22.18 8.42
N THR A 59 4.83 23.27 9.15
CA THR A 59 5.62 24.50 8.98
C THR A 59 7.11 24.29 9.29
N ASP A 60 7.44 23.31 10.12
CA ASP A 60 8.84 22.98 10.46
C ASP A 60 9.62 22.45 9.25
N PHE A 61 8.91 22.04 8.19
CA PHE A 61 9.45 21.52 6.93
C PHE A 61 9.31 22.48 5.75
N ALA A 62 9.04 23.77 6.01
CA ALA A 62 8.88 24.77 4.95
C ALA A 62 10.06 24.78 3.95
N GLY A 63 9.73 24.84 2.66
CA GLY A 63 10.71 24.80 1.57
C GLY A 63 11.19 23.39 1.18
N LYS A 64 10.68 22.33 1.83
CA LYS A 64 10.97 20.94 1.47
C LYS A 64 9.76 20.29 0.80
N THR A 65 10.00 19.33 -0.08
CA THR A 65 8.97 18.37 -0.50
C THR A 65 8.74 17.39 0.64
N VAL A 66 7.49 17.27 1.09
CA VAL A 66 7.10 16.43 2.23
C VAL A 66 6.08 15.40 1.78
N LEU A 67 6.35 14.13 2.08
CA LEU A 67 5.39 13.03 1.96
C LEU A 67 4.75 12.80 3.33
N VAL A 68 3.42 12.84 3.42
CA VAL A 68 2.66 12.51 4.63
C VAL A 68 2.07 11.11 4.46
N ASN A 69 2.64 10.12 5.14
CA ASN A 69 2.09 8.76 5.17
C ASN A 69 1.14 8.58 6.36
N VAL A 70 -0.12 8.23 6.09
CA VAL A 70 -1.14 7.98 7.11
C VAL A 70 -1.37 6.49 7.24
N TRP A 71 -0.99 5.92 8.38
CA TRP A 71 -1.10 4.49 8.64
C TRP A 71 -1.47 4.22 10.10
N GLY A 72 -1.82 2.97 10.42
CA GLY A 72 -2.08 2.52 11.78
C GLY A 72 -1.34 1.22 12.10
N PRO A 73 -1.11 0.90 13.38
CA PRO A 73 -0.29 -0.26 13.79
C PRO A 73 -0.80 -1.61 13.29
N TRP A 74 -2.07 -1.71 12.91
CA TRP A 74 -2.69 -2.90 12.31
C TRP A 74 -2.46 -3.03 10.80
N CYS A 75 -1.91 -2.01 10.13
CA CYS A 75 -1.62 -2.06 8.70
C CYS A 75 -0.27 -2.76 8.46
N VAL A 76 -0.29 -4.07 8.24
CA VAL A 76 0.92 -4.84 7.92
C VAL A 76 1.64 -4.33 6.68
N PRO A 77 0.99 -4.10 5.51
CA PRO A 77 1.70 -3.59 4.34
C PRO A 77 2.33 -2.22 4.59
N CYS A 78 1.68 -1.34 5.37
CA CYS A 78 2.24 -0.04 5.74
C CYS A 78 3.51 -0.16 6.58
N ARG A 79 3.67 -1.23 7.37
CA ARG A 79 4.90 -1.46 8.14
C ARG A 79 6.02 -2.00 7.27
N GLU A 80 5.68 -2.80 6.26
CA GLU A 80 6.64 -3.37 5.31
C GLU A 80 7.24 -2.29 4.39
N GLU A 81 6.48 -1.23 4.06
CA GLU A 81 6.96 -0.13 3.19
C GLU A 81 7.81 0.94 3.90
N VAL A 82 7.91 0.94 5.23
CA VAL A 82 8.54 2.06 5.98
C VAL A 82 9.99 2.30 5.52
N ASP A 83 10.77 1.24 5.38
CA ASP A 83 12.19 1.35 5.02
C ASP A 83 12.35 1.91 3.60
N ASP A 84 11.49 1.52 2.67
CA ASP A 84 11.48 2.04 1.30
C ASP A 84 11.14 3.53 1.27
N LEU A 85 10.15 3.97 2.06
CA LEU A 85 9.75 5.38 2.15
C LEU A 85 10.84 6.26 2.76
N VAL A 86 11.57 5.76 3.76
CA VAL A 86 12.69 6.50 4.39
C VAL A 86 13.89 6.59 3.44
N ALA A 87 14.09 5.60 2.56
CA ALA A 87 15.16 5.61 1.57
C ALA A 87 14.89 6.56 0.38
N ALA A 88 13.61 6.84 0.07
CA ALA A 88 13.17 7.60 -1.11
C ALA A 88 13.42 9.14 -1.07
N ARG A 89 14.41 9.59 -0.29
CA ARG A 89 14.75 11.00 -0.07
C ARG A 89 15.48 11.67 -1.24
#